data_AF-A0A828SUU8-F1
#
_entry.id   AF-A0A828SUU8-F1
#
_cell.length_a   1.000
_cell.length_b   1.000
_cell.length_c   1.000
_cell.angle_alpha   90.00
_cell.angle_beta   90.00
_cell.angle_gamma   90.00
#
_symmetry.space_group_name_H-M   'P 1'
#
loop_
_entity.id
_entity.type
_entity.pdbx_description
1 polymer ?
#
loop_
_entity_poly.entity_id
_entity_poly.type
_entity_poly.pdbx_seq_one_letter_code
_entity_poly.pdbx_strand_id
1 'polypeptide(L)'
;MDNPVTFSDITLLNTLATCANMTTDEVFKDFKIMANKKILKNHKYEIYYSESEKSWRTYLPDETKPNKRRPVKRKSKENLEKEIIRFYIEKQKAENRQNVTLEELYAEWLLYKRDYTSVKAKTIQEYVSEWNRFLKIQNLLK
;
A
#
# COMPACT_ATOMS: atom_id res chain seq x y z
N MET A 1 -18.61 4.97 1.09
CA MET A 1 -18.59 6.18 0.24
C MET A 1 -17.65 7.13 0.94
N ASP A 2 -16.38 7.11 0.58
CA ASP A 2 -15.40 8.05 1.14
C ASP A 2 -15.60 9.39 0.45
N ASN A 3 -15.87 10.45 1.22
CA ASN A 3 -16.06 11.78 0.66
C ASN A 3 -14.75 12.26 0.02
N PRO A 4 -14.79 12.88 -1.18
CA PRO A 4 -13.59 13.38 -1.83
C PRO A 4 -12.97 14.49 -0.99
N VAL A 5 -11.67 14.35 -0.69
CA VAL A 5 -10.89 15.38 0.01
C VAL A 5 -10.88 16.64 -0.85
N THR A 6 -11.34 17.76 -0.27
CA THR A 6 -11.47 19.03 -0.98
C THR A 6 -10.20 19.88 -0.83
N PHE A 7 -10.02 20.86 -1.71
CA PHE A 7 -8.91 21.82 -1.62
C PHE A 7 -8.89 22.61 -0.30
N SER A 8 -10.08 22.89 0.28
CA SER A 8 -10.16 23.52 1.59
C SER A 8 -9.67 22.60 2.71
N ASP A 9 -9.91 21.29 2.62
CA ASP A 9 -9.43 20.32 3.62
C ASP A 9 -7.89 20.26 3.63
N ILE A 10 -7.27 20.28 2.45
CA ILE A 10 -5.80 20.31 2.31
C ILE A 10 -5.24 21.62 2.87
N THR A 11 -5.89 22.75 2.58
CA THR A 11 -5.46 24.06 3.05
C THR A 11 -5.54 24.14 4.57
N LEU A 12 -6.67 23.70 5.16
CA LEU A 12 -6.88 23.64 6.60
C LEU A 12 -5.86 22.74 7.29
N LEU A 13 -5.58 21.55 6.73
CA LEU A 13 -4.57 20.64 7.26
C LEU A 13 -3.17 21.28 7.27
N ASN A 14 -2.80 21.98 6.20
CA ASN A 14 -1.53 22.70 6.11
C ASN A 14 -1.45 23.87 7.10
N THR A 15 -2.57 24.58 7.32
CA THR A 15 -2.62 25.70 8.29
C THR A 15 -2.50 25.17 9.72
N LEU A 16 -3.19 24.08 10.05
CA LEU A 16 -3.10 23.45 11.37
C LEU A 16 -1.71 22.86 11.62
N ALA A 17 -1.08 22.24 10.62
CA ALA A 17 0.28 21.72 10.72
C ALA A 17 1.30 22.84 10.98
N THR A 18 1.17 23.98 10.30
CA THR A 18 2.03 25.15 10.53
C THR A 18 1.77 25.82 11.88
N CYS A 19 0.52 25.91 12.34
CA CYS A 19 0.19 26.46 13.67
C CYS A 19 0.64 25.54 14.82
N ALA A 20 0.64 24.23 14.62
CA ALA A 20 0.99 23.26 15.66
C ALA A 20 2.50 22.92 15.72
N ASN A 21 3.36 23.54 14.91
CA ASN A 21 4.76 23.16 14.72
C ASN A 21 4.97 21.65 14.43
N MET A 22 3.96 20.98 13.87
CA MET A 22 4.07 19.56 13.53
C MET A 22 4.79 19.43 12.19
N THR A 23 5.93 18.75 12.19
CA THR A 23 6.65 18.51 10.94
C THR A 23 5.97 17.39 10.14
N THR A 24 5.96 17.51 8.81
CA THR A 24 5.38 16.48 7.93
C THR A 24 6.00 15.10 8.17
N ASP A 25 7.31 15.07 8.47
CA ASP A 25 8.06 13.84 8.75
C ASP A 25 7.57 13.10 10.01
N GLU A 26 7.22 13.83 11.06
CA GLU A 26 6.65 13.26 12.29
C GLU A 26 5.28 12.65 12.02
N VAL A 27 4.43 13.36 11.28
CA VAL A 27 3.11 12.87 10.87
C VAL A 27 3.23 11.58 10.03
N PHE A 28 4.15 11.54 9.06
CA PHE A 28 4.40 10.33 8.26
C PHE A 28 4.90 9.15 9.11
N LYS A 29 5.74 9.42 10.11
CA LYS A 29 6.21 8.40 11.05
C LYS A 29 5.06 7.81 11.86
N ASP A 30 4.13 8.65 12.31
CA ASP A 30 2.95 8.21 13.06
C ASP A 30 2.01 7.36 12.22
N PHE A 31 1.78 7.73 10.95
CA PHE A 31 1.03 6.90 10.01
C PHE A 31 1.68 5.52 9.82
N LYS A 32 3.01 5.49 9.66
CA LYS A 32 3.75 4.24 9.52
C LYS A 32 3.64 3.37 10.77
N ILE A 33 3.73 3.96 11.96
CA ILE A 33 3.56 3.24 13.23
C ILE A 33 2.15 2.68 13.34
N MET A 34 1.12 3.46 13.01
CA MET A 34 -0.28 3.03 13.05
C MET A 34 -0.56 1.87 12.08
N ALA A 35 -0.06 1.98 10.85
CA ALA A 35 -0.16 0.91 9.85
C ALA A 35 0.54 -0.38 10.31
N ASN A 36 1.75 -0.26 10.84
CA ASN A 36 2.50 -1.40 11.38
C ASN A 36 1.76 -2.08 12.54
N LYS A 37 1.20 -1.31 13.48
CA LYS A 37 0.37 -1.84 14.58
C LYS A 37 -0.84 -2.60 14.07
N LYS A 38 -1.51 -2.10 13.03
CA LYS A 38 -2.64 -2.78 12.39
C LYS A 38 -2.22 -4.11 11.77
N ILE A 39 -1.06 -4.16 11.09
CA ILE A 39 -0.50 -5.40 10.53
C ILE A 39 -0.22 -6.43 11.63
N LEU A 40 0.43 -6.01 12.71
CA LEU A 40 0.75 -6.90 13.83
C LEU A 40 -0.52 -7.41 14.54
N LYS A 41 -1.54 -6.56 14.72
CA LYS A 41 -2.83 -6.96 15.31
C LYS A 41 -3.58 -7.98 14.45
N ASN A 42 -3.50 -7.84 13.13
CA ASN A 42 -4.16 -8.73 12.17
C ASN A 42 -3.35 -9.99 11.85
N HIS A 43 -2.14 -10.13 12.40
CA HIS A 43 -1.31 -11.29 12.17
C HIS A 43 -1.98 -12.55 12.74
N LYS A 44 -2.18 -13.55 11.88
CA LYS A 44 -2.98 -14.77 12.17
C LYS A 44 -2.46 -15.62 13.34
N TYR A 45 -1.15 -15.63 13.57
CA TYR A 45 -0.52 -16.59 14.48
C TYR A 45 -0.02 -15.89 15.75
N GLU A 46 0.04 -16.63 16.85
CA GLU A 46 0.53 -16.09 18.12
C GLU A 46 2.04 -15.84 18.06
N ILE A 47 2.46 -14.69 18.60
CA ILE A 47 3.86 -14.34 18.81
C ILE A 47 4.22 -14.69 20.25
N TYR A 48 5.13 -15.65 20.44
CA TYR A 48 5.51 -16.13 21.76
C TYR A 48 7.03 -16.22 21.92
N TYR A 49 7.50 -16.18 23.16
CA TYR A 49 8.90 -16.39 23.50
C TYR A 49 9.12 -17.86 23.88
N SER A 50 10.13 -18.49 23.29
CA SER A 50 10.53 -19.86 23.60
C SER A 50 11.72 -19.82 24.54
N GLU A 51 11.51 -20.23 25.80
CA GLU A 51 12.55 -20.30 26.82
C GLU A 51 13.66 -21.30 26.47
N SER A 52 13.29 -22.44 25.87
CA SER A 52 14.25 -23.48 25.46
C SER A 52 15.22 -23.00 24.38
N GLU A 53 14.73 -22.22 23.41
CA GLU A 53 15.57 -21.69 22.32
C GLU A 53 16.03 -20.24 22.53
N LYS A 54 15.65 -19.62 23.66
CA LYS A 54 15.90 -18.21 23.97
C LYS A 54 15.61 -17.28 22.78
N SER A 55 14.46 -17.50 22.13
CA SER A 55 14.10 -16.78 20.90
C SER A 55 12.60 -16.53 20.77
N TRP A 56 12.26 -15.42 20.13
CA TRP A 56 10.89 -15.09 19.76
C TRP A 56 10.48 -15.84 18.50
N ARG A 57 9.27 -16.40 18.51
CA ARG A 57 8.75 -17.26 17.45
C ARG A 57 7.33 -16.84 17.03
N THR A 58 7.04 -17.08 15.76
CA THR A 58 5.69 -17.11 15.20
C THR A 58 5.68 -17.96 13.93
N TYR A 59 4.53 -18.10 13.30
CA TYR A 59 4.37 -18.66 11.96
C TYR A 59 3.96 -17.56 10.98
N LEU A 60 4.33 -17.71 9.70
CA LEU A 60 3.79 -16.91 8.61
C LEU A 60 3.02 -17.82 7.64
N PRO A 61 1.93 -17.33 7.02
CA PRO A 61 1.18 -18.11 6.03
C PRO A 61 2.06 -18.37 4.80
N ASP A 62 2.07 -19.61 4.32
CA ASP A 62 2.88 -20.03 3.18
C ASP A 62 2.21 -21.23 2.49
N GLU A 63 1.51 -20.98 1.38
CA GLU A 63 0.76 -22.00 0.63
C GLU A 63 1.67 -23.06 -0.01
N THR A 64 2.99 -22.84 -0.10
CA THR A 64 3.92 -23.82 -0.67
C THR A 64 4.23 -24.98 0.27
N LYS A 65 3.89 -24.85 1.55
CA LYS A 65 4.15 -25.87 2.59
C LYS A 65 2.91 -26.71 2.88
N PRO A 66 3.04 -28.00 3.24
CA PRO A 66 1.89 -28.88 3.53
C PRO A 66 0.93 -28.31 4.58
N ASN A 67 1.47 -27.65 5.62
CA ASN A 67 0.68 -27.05 6.71
C ASN A 67 0.29 -25.60 6.46
N LYS A 68 0.49 -25.09 5.23
CA LYS A 68 0.22 -23.70 4.83
C LYS A 68 0.90 -22.63 5.70
N ARG A 69 2.00 -23.00 6.35
CA ARG A 69 2.71 -22.15 7.32
C ARG A 69 4.21 -22.41 7.32
N ARG A 70 4.99 -21.35 7.50
CA ARG A 70 6.44 -21.40 7.76
C ARG A 70 6.77 -20.85 9.14
N PRO A 71 7.63 -21.53 9.93
CA PRO A 71 8.09 -21.00 11.20
C PRO A 71 9.09 -19.84 10.98
N VAL A 72 9.02 -18.83 11.83
CA VAL A 72 9.96 -17.70 11.86
C VAL A 72 10.44 -17.49 13.28
N LYS A 73 11.75 -17.35 13.45
CA LYS A 73 12.38 -17.06 14.74
C LYS A 73 13.37 -15.92 14.69
N ARG A 74 13.43 -15.11 15.74
CA ARG A 74 14.39 -14.01 15.91
C ARG A 74 14.81 -13.88 17.38
N LYS A 75 15.99 -13.32 17.63
CA LYS A 75 16.52 -13.13 18.99
C LYS A 75 15.72 -12.08 19.78
N SER A 76 15.29 -11.00 19.15
CA SER A 76 14.47 -9.95 19.78
C SER A 76 13.06 -9.91 19.20
N LYS A 77 12.10 -9.50 20.03
CA LYS A 77 10.69 -9.32 19.63
C LYS A 77 10.57 -8.31 18.50
N GLU A 78 11.28 -7.19 18.61
CA GLU A 78 11.28 -6.12 17.61
C GLU A 78 11.74 -6.62 16.23
N ASN A 79 12.79 -7.44 16.18
CA ASN A 79 13.25 -8.01 14.91
C ASN A 79 12.25 -9.02 14.33
N LEU A 80 11.50 -9.71 15.18
CA LEU A 80 10.41 -10.57 14.73
C LEU A 80 9.26 -9.75 14.15
N GLU A 81 8.84 -8.69 14.84
CA GLU A 81 7.78 -7.78 14.38
C GLU A 81 8.14 -7.12 13.04
N LYS A 82 9.39 -6.66 12.87
CA LYS A 82 9.88 -6.13 11.59
C LYS A 82 9.78 -7.15 10.45
N GLU A 83 10.10 -8.41 10.73
CA GLU A 83 9.99 -9.50 9.75
C GLU A 83 8.53 -9.77 9.35
N ILE A 84 7.62 -9.78 10.32
CA ILE A 84 6.18 -9.96 10.09
C ILE A 84 5.63 -8.82 9.23
N ILE A 85 5.97 -7.58 9.59
CA ILE A 85 5.56 -6.37 8.86
C ILE A 85 6.07 -6.43 7.42
N ARG A 86 7.36 -6.72 7.23
CA ARG A 86 7.98 -6.84 5.90
C ARG A 86 7.23 -7.86 5.04
N PHE A 87 6.96 -9.04 5.58
CA PHE A 87 6.26 -10.10 4.86
C PHE A 87 4.88 -9.65 4.36
N TYR A 88 4.07 -9.02 5.21
CA TYR A 88 2.72 -8.61 4.77
C TYR A 88 2.75 -7.44 3.79
N ILE A 89 3.69 -6.51 3.93
CA ILE A 89 3.88 -5.42 2.95
C ILE A 89 4.29 -6.00 1.60
N GLU A 90 5.22 -6.95 1.57
CA GLU A 90 5.66 -7.61 0.34
C GLU A 90 4.53 -8.43 -0.28
N LYS A 91 3.77 -9.17 0.53
CA LYS A 91 2.60 -9.92 0.08
C LYS A 91 1.55 -8.99 -0.55
N GLN A 92 1.20 -7.90 0.11
CA GLN A 92 0.25 -6.91 -0.42
C GLN A 92 0.78 -6.27 -1.72
N LYS A 93 2.07 -5.94 -1.78
CA LYS A 93 2.69 -5.42 -3.02
C LYS A 93 2.62 -6.43 -4.16
N ALA A 94 2.86 -7.71 -3.88
CA ALA A 94 2.76 -8.76 -4.89
C ALA A 94 1.32 -8.96 -5.37
N GLU A 95 0.35 -8.99 -4.45
CA GLU A 95 -1.09 -9.06 -4.78
C GLU A 95 -1.53 -7.84 -5.60
N ASN A 96 -1.14 -6.63 -5.18
CA ASN A 96 -1.44 -5.41 -5.93
C ASN A 96 -0.82 -5.46 -7.33
N ARG A 97 0.43 -5.91 -7.49
CA ARG A 97 1.06 -6.06 -8.82
C ARG A 97 0.35 -7.06 -9.71
N GLN A 98 -0.20 -8.13 -9.13
CA GLN A 98 -0.97 -9.12 -9.89
C GLN A 98 -2.35 -8.60 -10.29
N ASN A 99 -2.94 -7.71 -9.48
CA ASN A 99 -4.30 -7.23 -9.68
C ASN A 99 -4.38 -5.89 -10.44
N VAL A 100 -3.27 -5.19 -10.67
CA VAL A 100 -3.26 -3.97 -11.48
C VAL A 100 -3.50 -4.31 -12.94
N THR A 101 -4.57 -3.77 -13.50
CA THR A 101 -4.90 -3.86 -14.92
C THR A 101 -4.22 -2.74 -15.72
N LEU A 102 -4.05 -2.94 -17.03
CA LEU A 102 -3.52 -1.90 -17.91
C LEU A 102 -4.47 -0.69 -17.93
N GLU A 103 -5.77 -0.94 -17.85
CA GLU A 103 -6.84 0.06 -17.71
C GLU A 103 -6.65 0.96 -16.49
N GLU A 104 -6.43 0.38 -15.31
CA GLU A 104 -6.22 1.13 -14.06
C GLU A 104 -4.93 1.94 -14.12
N LEU A 105 -3.83 1.33 -14.59
CA LEU A 105 -2.56 2.02 -14.75
C LEU A 105 -2.67 3.20 -15.72
N TYR A 106 -3.41 3.02 -16.82
CA TYR A 106 -3.64 4.07 -17.80
C TYR A 106 -4.48 5.22 -17.23
N ALA A 107 -5.50 4.90 -16.44
CA ALA A 107 -6.31 5.91 -15.76
C ALA A 107 -5.48 6.75 -14.78
N GLU A 108 -4.64 6.11 -13.96
CA GLU A 108 -3.72 6.82 -13.07
C GLU A 108 -2.72 7.69 -13.84
N TRP A 109 -2.17 7.17 -14.94
CA TRP A 109 -1.28 7.93 -15.81
C TRP A 109 -1.97 9.16 -16.41
N LEU A 110 -3.23 9.06 -16.83
CA LEU A 110 -4.00 10.21 -17.33
C LEU A 110 -4.21 11.28 -16.24
N LEU A 111 -4.54 10.87 -15.01
CA LEU A 111 -4.65 11.80 -13.88
C LEU A 111 -3.31 12.49 -13.61
N TYR A 112 -2.21 11.73 -13.63
CA TYR A 112 -0.87 12.29 -13.50
C TYR A 112 -0.58 13.34 -14.59
N LYS A 113 -0.87 13.01 -15.86
CA LYS A 113 -0.68 13.94 -16.98
C LYS A 113 -1.54 15.19 -16.85
N ARG A 114 -2.76 15.09 -16.33
CA ARG A 114 -3.67 16.21 -16.09
C ARG A 114 -3.18 17.13 -14.98
N ASP A 115 -2.80 16.56 -13.84
CA ASP A 115 -2.60 17.31 -12.60
C ASP A 115 -1.16 17.79 -12.41
N TYR A 116 -0.19 17.06 -12.96
CA TYR A 116 1.23 17.28 -12.68
C TYR A 116 2.06 17.63 -13.90
N THR A 117 1.45 17.75 -15.09
CA THR A 117 2.17 18.17 -16.31
C THR A 117 1.42 19.27 -17.04
N SER A 118 2.14 20.08 -17.84
CA SER A 118 1.56 21.20 -18.60
C SER A 118 0.79 20.77 -19.86
N VAL A 119 0.26 19.54 -19.88
CA VAL A 119 -0.46 19.02 -21.04
C VAL A 119 -1.83 19.66 -21.14
N LYS A 120 -2.20 20.09 -22.35
CA LYS A 120 -3.49 20.71 -22.61
C LYS A 120 -4.61 19.68 -22.54
N ALA A 121 -5.80 20.10 -22.11
CA ALA A 121 -6.98 19.24 -22.01
C ALA A 121 -7.30 18.49 -23.33
N LYS A 122 -7.09 19.14 -24.49
CA LYS A 122 -7.28 18.52 -25.82
C LYS A 122 -6.42 17.26 -26.00
N THR A 123 -5.16 17.31 -25.60
CA THR A 123 -4.24 16.18 -25.71
C THR A 123 -4.64 15.03 -24.79
N ILE A 124 -5.22 15.31 -23.62
CA ILE A 124 -5.78 14.28 -22.74
C ILE A 124 -7.00 13.62 -23.40
N GLN A 125 -7.86 14.39 -24.06
CA GLN A 125 -8.98 13.85 -24.83
C GLN A 125 -8.53 12.98 -26.01
N GLU A 126 -7.45 13.37 -26.70
CA GLU A 126 -6.81 12.58 -27.76
C GLU A 126 -6.32 11.24 -27.19
N TYR A 127 -5.59 11.23 -26.07
CA TYR A 127 -5.17 10.00 -25.40
C TYR A 127 -6.36 9.09 -25.03
N VAL A 128 -7.45 9.64 -24.48
CA VAL A 128 -8.66 8.85 -24.19
C VAL A 128 -9.27 8.26 -25.46
N SER A 129 -9.27 9.03 -26.56
CA SER A 129 -9.81 8.59 -27.84
C SER A 129 -8.97 7.47 -28.46
N GLU A 130 -7.65 7.58 -28.41
CA GLU A 130 -6.72 6.54 -28.89
C GLU A 130 -6.85 5.26 -28.07
N TRP A 131 -6.90 5.38 -26.74
CA TRP A 131 -7.14 4.24 -25.85
C TRP A 131 -8.44 3.50 -26.20
N ASN A 132 -9.52 4.25 -26.39
CA ASN A 132 -10.81 3.66 -26.78
C ASN A 132 -10.74 2.98 -28.15
N ARG A 133 -10.05 3.60 -29.12
CA ARG A 133 -9.91 3.08 -30.48
C ARG A 133 -9.11 1.78 -30.54
N PHE A 134 -7.98 1.71 -29.82
CA PHE A 134 -7.02 0.62 -29.98
C PHE A 134 -7.13 -0.47 -28.90
N LEU A 135 -7.52 -0.13 -27.67
CA LEU A 135 -7.44 -1.06 -26.55
C LEU A 135 -8.82 -1.47 -26.01
N LYS A 136 -9.78 -0.54 -25.93
CA LYS A 136 -11.14 -0.85 -25.42
C LYS A 136 -11.96 -1.74 -26.37
N ILE A 137 -11.81 -1.57 -27.68
CA ILE A 137 -12.54 -2.36 -28.70
C ILE A 137 -11.97 -3.79 -28.83
N GLN A 138 -10.67 -3.96 -28.64
CA GLN A 138 -10.01 -5.28 -28.73
C GLN A 138 -10.42 -6.23 -27.59
N ASN A 139 -10.75 -5.70 -26.40
CA ASN A 139 -11.18 -6.49 -25.25
C ASN A 139 -12.65 -6.99 -25.33
N LEU A 140 -13.46 -6.50 -26.27
CA LEU A 140 -14.84 -6.95 -26.50
C LEU A 140 -14.94 -8.11 -27.52
N LEU A 141 -13.83 -8.51 -28.14
CA LEU A 141 -13.78 -9.56 -29.16
C LEU A 141 -13.20 -10.89 -28.63
N LYS A 142 -13.22 -11.13 -27.32
CA LYS A 142 -12.86 -12.41 -26.69
C LYS A 142 -14.07 -13.16 -26.18
#